data_AF-A0A925D9N9-F1
#
_entry.id   AF-A0A925D9N9-F1
#
_cell.length_a   1.000
_cell.length_b   1.000
_cell.length_c   1.000
_cell.angle_alpha   90.00
_cell.angle_beta   90.00
_cell.angle_gamma   90.00
#
_symmetry.space_group_name_H-M   'P 1'
#
loop_
_entity.id
_entity.type
_entity.pdbx_description
1 polymer ?
#
loop_
_entity_poly.entity_id
_entity_poly.type
_entity_poly.pdbx_seq_one_letter_code
_entity_poly.pdbx_strand_id
1 'polypeptide(L)'
;MLTPKITSAANQAARRLRHGAAMMTALFVMTVSSVLVISIMDTETLQYSALRNTMEWDRARYLAEAGLQHALAELEADITWRTGVANTQFPAGSGNLYWATAANGANGTVVVAAWGQAGSVTRKLETTVKQGG
;
A
#
# COMPACT_ATOMS: atom_id res chain seq x y z
N MET A 1 -75.68 -13.64 29.48
CA MET A 1 -74.54 -12.91 30.09
C MET A 1 -73.34 -13.87 30.17
N LEU A 2 -72.65 -14.12 29.05
CA LEU A 2 -71.50 -15.03 28.97
C LEU A 2 -70.81 -14.84 27.62
N THR A 3 -69.89 -13.87 27.51
CA THR A 3 -68.80 -13.87 26.51
C THR A 3 -67.91 -12.61 26.62
N PRO A 4 -66.83 -12.67 27.43
CA PRO A 4 -65.66 -11.84 27.12
C PRO A 4 -64.31 -12.60 27.13
N LYS A 5 -64.27 -13.89 27.52
CA LYS A 5 -63.00 -14.62 27.70
C LYS A 5 -62.30 -15.05 26.39
N ILE A 6 -63.04 -15.32 25.32
CA ILE A 6 -62.47 -15.86 24.07
C ILE A 6 -61.67 -14.80 23.31
N THR A 7 -62.09 -13.53 23.35
CA THR A 7 -61.44 -12.41 22.65
C THR A 7 -60.07 -12.05 23.26
N SER A 8 -59.86 -12.30 24.55
CA SER A 8 -58.60 -12.03 25.26
C SER A 8 -57.48 -13.00 24.88
N ALA A 9 -57.79 -14.29 24.70
CA ALA A 9 -56.80 -15.32 24.39
C ALA A 9 -56.27 -15.19 22.95
N ALA A 10 -57.15 -14.91 21.99
CA ALA A 10 -56.77 -14.68 20.59
C ALA A 10 -55.86 -13.45 20.43
N ASN A 11 -56.14 -12.36 21.15
CA ASN A 11 -55.31 -11.16 21.15
C ASN A 11 -53.94 -11.38 21.80
N GLN A 12 -53.83 -12.21 22.84
CA GLN A 12 -52.54 -12.57 23.45
C GLN A 12 -51.67 -13.43 22.54
N ALA A 13 -52.26 -14.39 21.81
CA ALA A 13 -51.55 -15.21 20.83
C ALA A 13 -51.04 -14.36 19.64
N ALA A 14 -51.89 -13.48 19.10
CA ALA A 14 -51.50 -12.55 18.04
C ALA A 14 -50.41 -11.57 18.49
N ARG A 15 -50.44 -11.09 19.75
CA ARG A 15 -49.34 -10.28 20.31
C ARG A 15 -48.04 -11.08 20.37
N ARG A 16 -48.03 -12.32 20.89
CA ARG A 16 -46.81 -13.15 20.96
C ARG A 16 -46.19 -13.42 19.58
N LEU A 17 -47.00 -13.72 18.56
CA LEU A 17 -46.55 -13.88 17.18
C LEU A 17 -45.92 -12.60 16.61
N ARG A 18 -46.54 -11.44 16.86
CA ARG A 18 -45.98 -10.13 16.45
C ARG A 18 -44.68 -9.79 17.18
N HIS A 19 -44.54 -10.17 18.45
CA HIS A 19 -43.30 -9.99 19.19
C HIS A 19 -42.19 -10.93 18.69
N GLY A 20 -42.52 -12.18 18.35
CA GLY A 20 -41.57 -13.10 17.72
C GLY A 20 -41.09 -12.60 16.35
N ALA A 21 -42.02 -12.14 15.49
CA ALA A 21 -41.68 -11.56 14.21
C ALA A 21 -40.84 -10.26 14.33
N ALA A 22 -41.15 -9.41 15.32
CA ALA A 22 -40.37 -8.21 15.61
C ALA A 22 -38.94 -8.55 16.08
N MET A 23 -38.76 -9.56 16.92
CA MET A 23 -37.44 -10.06 17.34
C MET A 23 -36.64 -10.60 16.15
N MET A 24 -37.26 -11.41 15.29
CA MET A 24 -36.59 -11.98 14.12
C MET A 24 -36.17 -10.91 13.12
N THR A 25 -37.02 -9.90 12.88
CA THR A 25 -36.68 -8.77 12.00
C THR A 25 -35.58 -7.89 12.62
N ALA A 26 -35.61 -7.63 13.93
CA ALA A 26 -34.55 -6.91 14.61
C ALA A 26 -33.20 -7.65 14.53
N LEU A 27 -33.20 -8.97 14.77
CA LEU A 27 -32.01 -9.80 14.64
C LEU A 27 -31.49 -9.82 13.20
N PHE A 28 -32.39 -9.93 12.22
CA PHE A 28 -32.02 -9.89 10.81
C PHE A 28 -31.37 -8.55 10.41
N VAL A 29 -31.96 -7.42 10.82
CA VAL A 29 -31.39 -6.10 10.55
C VAL A 29 -30.04 -5.94 11.25
N MET A 30 -29.93 -6.41 12.50
CA MET A 30 -28.68 -6.37 13.27
C MET A 30 -27.58 -7.21 12.62
N THR A 31 -27.88 -8.42 12.15
CA THR A 31 -26.89 -9.29 11.50
C THR A 31 -26.47 -8.73 10.14
N VAL A 32 -27.40 -8.28 9.30
CA VAL A 32 -27.09 -7.66 8.01
C VAL A 32 -26.23 -6.41 8.19
N SER A 33 -26.59 -5.55 9.15
CA SER A 33 -25.82 -4.33 9.44
C SER A 33 -24.41 -4.67 9.94
N SER A 34 -24.28 -5.70 10.79
CA SER A 34 -22.98 -6.13 11.32
C SER A 34 -22.07 -6.69 10.23
N VAL A 35 -22.59 -7.54 9.33
CA VAL A 35 -21.83 -8.09 8.21
C VAL A 35 -21.34 -6.96 7.28
N LEU A 36 -22.19 -5.98 7.01
CA LEU A 36 -21.83 -4.84 6.17
C LEU A 36 -20.71 -4.00 6.79
N VAL A 37 -20.78 -3.71 8.09
CA VAL A 37 -19.72 -2.98 8.80
C VAL A 37 -18.40 -3.74 8.79
N ILE A 38 -18.42 -5.04 9.10
CA ILE A 38 -17.21 -5.89 9.09
C ILE A 38 -16.61 -5.90 7.68
N SER A 39 -17.45 -6.06 6.65
CA SER A 39 -16.99 -6.10 5.25
C SER A 39 -16.32 -4.79 4.82
N ILE A 40 -16.84 -3.63 5.27
CA ILE A 40 -16.22 -2.33 5.00
C ILE A 40 -14.88 -2.22 5.73
N MET A 41 -14.83 -2.56 7.01
CA MET A 41 -13.61 -2.48 7.82
C MET A 41 -12.48 -3.36 7.27
N ASP A 42 -12.81 -4.58 6.85
CA ASP A 42 -11.85 -5.49 6.21
C ASP A 42 -11.34 -4.91 4.88
N THR A 43 -12.24 -4.33 4.09
CA THR A 43 -11.89 -3.70 2.80
C THR A 43 -10.95 -2.51 3.00
N GLU A 44 -11.24 -1.62 3.95
CA GLU A 44 -10.40 -0.45 4.26
C GLU A 44 -9.01 -0.88 4.76
N THR A 45 -8.95 -1.90 5.61
CA THR A 45 -7.68 -2.45 6.12
C THR A 45 -6.82 -2.99 4.98
N LEU A 46 -7.41 -3.74 4.06
CA LEU A 46 -6.72 -4.24 2.87
C LEU A 46 -6.23 -3.10 1.98
N GLN A 47 -7.10 -2.12 1.68
CA GLN A 47 -6.73 -0.96 0.88
C GLN A 47 -5.59 -0.16 1.50
N TYR A 48 -5.60 0.05 2.82
CA TYR A 48 -4.54 0.76 3.52
C TYR A 48 -3.20 0.04 3.41
N SER A 49 -3.18 -1.29 3.58
CA SER A 49 -1.97 -2.08 3.41
C SER A 49 -1.42 -2.03 1.98
N ALA A 50 -2.31 -2.11 0.99
CA ALA A 50 -1.94 -2.03 -0.42
C ALA A 50 -1.37 -0.64 -0.77
N LEU A 51 -2.03 0.43 -0.32
CA LEU A 51 -1.57 1.81 -0.52
C LEU A 51 -0.19 2.05 0.10
N ARG A 52 0.05 1.55 1.30
CA ARG A 52 1.36 1.68 1.95
C ARG A 52 2.45 0.99 1.15
N ASN A 53 2.19 -0.23 0.68
CA ASN A 53 3.14 -0.97 -0.16
C ASN A 53 3.43 -0.22 -1.46
N THR A 54 2.40 0.29 -2.15
CA THR A 54 2.57 1.09 -3.37
C THR A 54 3.36 2.37 -3.11
N MET A 55 3.08 3.07 -2.01
CA MET A 55 3.79 4.29 -1.65
C MET A 55 5.27 4.04 -1.34
N GLU A 56 5.60 2.99 -0.59
CA GLU A 56 6.99 2.60 -0.30
C GLU A 56 7.71 2.17 -1.58
N TRP A 57 7.01 1.49 -2.48
CA TRP A 57 7.51 1.08 -3.78
C TRP A 57 7.85 2.28 -4.68
N ASP A 58 6.96 3.26 -4.78
CA ASP A 58 7.18 4.46 -5.56
C ASP A 58 8.33 5.27 -4.97
N ARG A 59 8.38 5.43 -3.64
CA ARG A 59 9.49 6.11 -2.97
C ARG A 59 10.84 5.43 -3.23
N ALA A 60 10.91 4.11 -3.12
CA ALA A 60 12.13 3.36 -3.43
C ALA A 60 12.56 3.58 -4.88
N ARG A 61 11.60 3.66 -5.81
CA ARG A 61 11.89 4.00 -7.21
C ARG A 61 12.43 5.43 -7.36
N TYR A 62 11.79 6.43 -6.77
CA TYR A 62 12.26 7.82 -6.80
C TYR A 62 13.68 7.97 -6.25
N LEU A 63 14.01 7.25 -5.18
CA LEU A 63 15.35 7.24 -4.60
C LEU A 63 16.38 6.58 -5.52
N ALA A 64 16.01 5.49 -6.20
CA ALA A 64 16.86 4.87 -7.21
C ALA A 64 17.11 5.82 -8.39
N GLU A 65 16.10 6.58 -8.81
CA GLU A 65 16.23 7.61 -9.85
C GLU A 65 17.16 8.74 -9.41
N ALA A 66 17.07 9.19 -8.15
CA ALA A 66 17.99 10.17 -7.59
C ALA A 66 19.44 9.66 -7.57
N GLY A 67 19.67 8.40 -7.18
CA GLY A 67 21.00 7.79 -7.22
C GLY A 67 21.55 7.65 -8.63
N LEU A 68 20.68 7.34 -9.59
CA LEU A 68 21.04 7.27 -11.01
C LEU A 68 21.47 8.64 -11.52
N GLN A 69 20.66 9.67 -11.29
CA GLN A 69 20.95 11.04 -11.73
C GLN A 69 22.22 11.59 -11.08
N HIS A 70 22.46 11.28 -9.80
CA HIS A 70 23.70 11.67 -9.13
C HIS A 70 24.92 11.02 -9.79
N ALA A 71 24.88 9.72 -10.05
CA ALA A 71 25.97 9.02 -10.74
C ALA A 71 26.17 9.52 -12.19
N LEU A 72 25.10 9.88 -12.90
CA LEU A 72 25.19 10.48 -14.23
C LEU A 72 25.84 11.87 -14.18
N ALA A 73 25.50 12.71 -13.20
CA ALA A 73 26.12 14.02 -13.02
C ALA A 73 27.63 13.91 -12.75
N GLU A 74 28.06 12.93 -11.96
CA GLU A 74 29.49 12.64 -11.73
C GLU A 74 30.18 12.17 -13.01
N LEU A 75 29.53 11.32 -13.82
CA LEU A 75 30.04 10.88 -15.12
C LEU A 75 30.10 12.00 -16.17
N GLU A 76 29.21 12.98 -16.10
CA GLU A 76 29.24 14.18 -16.94
C GLU A 76 30.40 15.10 -16.57
N ALA A 77 30.70 15.22 -15.27
CA ALA A 77 31.83 16.02 -14.78
C ALA A 77 33.18 15.33 -15.04
N ASP A 78 33.26 14.01 -14.86
CA ASP A 78 34.43 13.19 -15.13
C ASP A 78 34.04 11.88 -15.82
N ILE A 79 34.37 11.79 -17.11
CA ILE A 79 34.07 10.60 -17.93
C ILE A 79 34.77 9.34 -17.41
N THR A 80 35.87 9.48 -16.67
CA THR A 80 36.63 8.36 -16.09
C THR A 80 36.13 7.92 -14.71
N TRP A 81 35.14 8.62 -14.15
CA TRP A 81 34.62 8.35 -12.81
C TRP A 81 33.99 6.96 -12.69
N ARG A 82 34.44 6.16 -11.72
CA ARG A 82 33.92 4.80 -11.44
C ARG A 82 33.70 4.52 -9.96
N THR A 83 33.83 5.54 -9.11
CA THR A 83 33.78 5.38 -7.65
C THR A 83 32.40 4.93 -7.17
N GLY A 84 31.34 5.31 -7.89
CA GLY A 84 29.98 5.11 -7.44
C GLY A 84 29.55 6.13 -6.38
N VAL A 85 28.26 6.16 -6.10
CA VAL A 85 27.66 7.00 -5.06
C VAL A 85 27.50 6.15 -3.80
N ALA A 86 28.09 6.59 -2.69
CA ALA A 86 27.94 5.94 -1.40
C ALA A 86 26.48 6.03 -0.89
N ASN A 87 26.14 5.16 0.07
CA ASN A 87 24.82 5.18 0.73
C ASN A 87 24.52 6.56 1.31
N THR A 88 23.61 7.27 0.66
CA THR A 88 23.22 8.64 0.99
C THR A 88 21.77 8.65 1.42
N GLN A 89 21.48 9.30 2.53
CA GLN A 89 20.13 9.37 3.06
C GLN A 89 19.37 10.54 2.46
N PHE A 90 18.15 10.29 1.97
CA PHE A 90 17.31 11.35 1.44
C PHE A 90 15.82 11.10 1.70
N PRO A 91 15.11 12.04 2.34
CA PRO A 91 15.63 13.21 3.08
C PRO A 91 16.50 12.80 4.28
N ALA A 92 17.38 13.69 4.75
CA ALA A 92 18.19 13.44 5.94
C ALA A 92 17.31 13.14 7.15
N GLY A 93 17.66 12.12 7.94
CA GLY A 93 16.88 11.63 9.08
C GLY A 93 15.69 10.74 8.74
N SER A 94 15.38 10.50 7.46
CA SER A 94 14.18 9.71 7.07
C SER A 94 14.30 8.19 7.18
N GLY A 95 15.53 7.68 7.30
CA GLY A 95 15.84 6.24 7.18
C GLY A 95 15.93 5.73 5.74
N ASN A 96 15.54 6.53 4.74
CA ASN A 96 15.55 6.11 3.35
C ASN A 96 16.90 6.42 2.68
N LEU A 97 17.40 5.47 1.89
CA LEU A 97 18.76 5.52 1.34
C LEU A 97 18.73 5.39 -0.18
N TYR A 98 19.71 5.99 -0.83
CA TYR A 98 20.03 5.72 -2.21
C TYR A 98 21.55 5.55 -2.38
N TRP A 99 21.95 4.79 -3.38
CA TRP A 99 23.34 4.60 -3.76
C TRP A 99 23.45 4.18 -5.21
N ALA A 100 24.65 4.25 -5.79
CA ALA A 100 24.87 3.85 -7.16
C ALA A 100 26.29 3.32 -7.37
N THR A 101 26.46 2.49 -8.40
CA THR A 101 27.75 1.98 -8.86
C THR A 101 27.88 2.26 -10.35
N ALA A 102 29.09 2.60 -10.78
CA ALA A 102 29.42 2.76 -12.20
C ALA A 102 30.52 1.77 -12.58
N ALA A 103 30.29 0.96 -13.61
CA ALA A 103 31.24 -0.03 -14.10
C ALA A 103 31.38 0.06 -15.62
N ASN A 104 32.56 -0.27 -16.15
CA ASN A 104 32.76 -0.32 -17.59
C ASN A 104 31.93 -1.46 -18.21
N GLY A 105 31.16 -1.12 -19.23
CA GLY A 105 30.44 -2.06 -20.09
C GLY A 105 31.21 -2.37 -21.38
N ALA A 106 30.58 -3.13 -22.27
CA ALA A 106 31.15 -3.42 -23.59
C ALA A 106 31.19 -2.16 -24.48
N ASN A 107 32.09 -2.13 -25.47
CA ASN A 107 32.13 -1.11 -26.53
C ASN A 107 32.25 0.35 -26.02
N GLY A 108 33.03 0.59 -24.96
CA GLY A 108 33.22 1.95 -24.42
C GLY A 108 31.98 2.52 -23.72
N THR A 109 31.09 1.65 -23.25
CA THR A 109 29.94 2.06 -22.44
C THR A 109 30.25 1.99 -20.95
N VAL A 110 29.42 2.66 -20.16
CA VAL A 110 29.43 2.59 -18.69
C VAL A 110 28.05 2.16 -18.24
N VAL A 111 28.00 1.08 -17.47
CA VAL A 111 26.78 0.60 -16.82
C VAL A 111 26.69 1.27 -15.46
N VAL A 112 25.65 2.06 -15.26
CA VAL A 112 25.31 2.67 -13.98
C VAL A 112 24.12 1.93 -13.40
N ALA A 113 24.33 1.33 -12.24
CA ALA A 113 23.27 0.72 -11.45
C ALA A 113 23.04 1.58 -10.21
N ALA A 114 21.80 1.96 -9.96
CA ALA A 114 21.39 2.73 -8.80
C ALA A 114 20.32 2.00 -8.02
N TRP A 115 20.32 2.21 -6.71
CA TRP A 115 19.37 1.61 -5.80
C TRP A 115 18.73 2.69 -4.93
N GLY A 116 17.47 2.45 -4.59
CA GLY A 116 16.72 3.24 -3.64
C GLY A 116 16.01 2.32 -2.66
N GLN A 117 16.12 2.65 -1.38
CA GLN A 117 15.51 1.91 -0.28
C GLN A 117 14.56 2.83 0.49
N ALA A 118 13.30 2.40 0.57
CA ALA A 118 12.29 3.02 1.40
C ALA A 118 11.64 1.95 2.29
N GLY A 119 11.84 2.05 3.61
CA GLY A 119 11.39 1.02 4.55
C GLY A 119 12.02 -0.34 4.26
N SER A 120 11.18 -1.35 4.00
CA SER A 120 11.59 -2.71 3.64
C SER A 120 11.71 -2.95 2.13
N VAL A 121 11.37 -1.95 1.31
CA VAL A 121 11.37 -2.07 -0.15
C VAL A 121 12.66 -1.48 -0.72
N THR A 122 13.34 -2.28 -1.53
CA THR A 122 14.51 -1.85 -2.30
C THR A 122 14.24 -1.98 -3.80
N ARG A 123 14.57 -0.95 -4.55
CA ARG A 123 14.45 -0.89 -6.02
C ARG A 123 15.83 -0.69 -6.62
N LYS A 124 16.07 -1.37 -7.75
CA LYS A 124 17.27 -1.18 -8.59
C LYS A 124 16.84 -0.61 -9.93
N LEU A 125 17.54 0.40 -10.40
CA LEU A 125 17.48 0.92 -11.76
C LEU A 125 18.86 0.78 -12.39
N GLU A 126 18.90 0.51 -13.68
CA GLU A 126 20.14 0.33 -14.42
C GLU A 126 20.03 1.06 -15.74
N THR A 127 21.10 1.76 -16.11
CA THR A 127 21.23 2.41 -17.41
C THR A 127 22.64 2.18 -17.97
N THR A 128 22.73 2.11 -19.28
CA THR A 128 24.00 1.99 -19.98
C THR A 128 24.24 3.28 -20.75
N VAL A 129 25.30 3.98 -20.39
CA VAL A 129 25.71 5.25 -20.99
C VAL A 129 26.81 4.98 -22.00
N LYS A 130 26.67 5.49 -23.22
CA LYS A 130 27.76 5.46 -24.19
C LYS A 130 28.66 6.67 -23.98
N GLN A 131 29.94 6.43 -23.71
CA GLN A 131 30.95 7.47 -23.59
C GLN A 131 31.67 7.63 -24.93
N GLY A 132 31.25 8.63 -25.70
CA GLY A 132 31.98 9.07 -26.90
C GLY A 132 31.52 8.48 -28.24
N GLY A 133 31.41 9.40 -29.19
CA GLY A 133 31.85 9.28 -30.58
C GLY A 133 32.87 10.39 -30.83
#